data_AF-A0AAE1A2H4-F1
#
_entry.id   AF-A0AAE1A2H4-F1
#
_cell.length_a   1.000
_cell.length_b   1.000
_cell.length_c   1.000
_cell.angle_alpha   90.00
_cell.angle_beta   90.00
_cell.angle_gamma   90.00
#
_symmetry.space_group_name_H-M   'P 1'
#
loop_
_entity.id
_entity.type
_entity.pdbx_description
1 polymer ?
#
loop_
_entity_poly.entity_id
_entity_poly.type
_entity_poly.pdbx_seq_one_letter_code
_entity_poly.pdbx_strand_id
1 'polypeptide(L)'
;MIREAIQRAKSDKLNLHVTSLDLANAYGSAPHQMSQLALRTCHVPEDIQVMLDDYFSCFQMRFSTNTRSYTTDWIKMEIGIAMGCTISPILFVMAMEVILKAVEGSACPANLGSGCYMSHSWMITP
;
A
#
# COMPACT_ATOMS: atom_id res chain seq x y z
N MET A 1 14.10 -4.20 11.13
CA MET A 1 14.10 -5.06 9.91
C MET A 1 15.37 -4.93 9.07
N ILE A 2 15.54 -3.97 8.16
CA ILE A 2 16.71 -3.99 7.24
C ILE A 2 18.05 -3.74 7.93
N ARG A 3 18.09 -2.82 8.89
CA ARG A 3 19.31 -2.51 9.66
C ARG A 3 19.79 -3.72 10.46
N GLU A 4 18.85 -4.51 11.01
CA GLU A 4 19.16 -5.74 11.74
C GLU A 4 19.69 -6.82 10.80
N ALA A 5 19.09 -6.97 9.60
CA ALA A 5 19.60 -7.88 8.57
C ALA A 5 21.04 -7.51 8.17
N ILE A 6 21.33 -6.22 7.99
CA ILE A 6 22.68 -5.71 7.71
C ILE A 6 23.64 -6.01 8.87
N GLN A 7 23.22 -5.78 10.12
CA GLN A 7 24.03 -6.06 11.30
C GLN A 7 24.35 -7.55 11.45
N ARG A 8 23.38 -8.44 11.21
CA ARG A 8 23.57 -9.88 11.23
C ARG A 8 24.51 -10.35 10.14
N ALA A 9 24.28 -9.93 8.89
CA ALA A 9 25.16 -10.27 7.78
C ALA A 9 26.62 -9.83 8.05
N LYS A 10 26.81 -8.67 8.68
CA LYS A 10 28.13 -8.19 9.09
C LYS A 10 28.75 -9.02 10.22
N SER A 11 27.98 -9.36 11.26
CA SER A 11 28.43 -10.20 12.39
C SER A 11 28.86 -11.58 11.92
N ASP A 12 28.02 -12.19 11.09
CA ASP A 12 28.12 -13.60 10.72
C ASP A 12 28.92 -13.79 9.41
N LYS A 13 29.47 -12.69 8.86
CA LYS A 13 30.22 -12.63 7.60
C LYS A 13 29.47 -13.26 6.42
N LEU A 14 28.16 -13.03 6.36
CA LEU A 14 27.28 -13.53 5.32
C LEU A 14 27.13 -12.51 4.20
N ASN A 15 26.91 -13.00 2.98
CA ASN A 15 26.60 -12.15 1.84
C ASN A 15 25.14 -11.69 1.93
N LEU A 16 24.92 -10.37 1.84
CA LEU A 16 23.60 -9.75 1.84
C LEU A 16 23.42 -8.94 0.55
N HIS A 17 22.42 -9.29 -0.23
CA HIS A 17 21.96 -8.47 -1.36
C HIS A 17 20.67 -7.75 -0.97
N VAL A 18 20.61 -6.45 -1.21
CA VAL A 18 19.44 -5.62 -0.92
C VAL A 18 18.94 -5.01 -2.21
N THR A 19 17.69 -5.28 -2.55
CA THR A 19 16.98 -4.64 -3.65
C THR A 19 15.90 -3.75 -3.08
N SER A 20 15.94 -2.46 -3.43
CA SER A 20 14.91 -1.49 -3.07
C SER A 20 13.96 -1.29 -4.25
N LEU A 21 12.66 -1.35 -4.00
CA LEU A 21 11.61 -1.10 -4.98
C LEU A 21 10.80 0.11 -4.52
N ASP A 22 10.53 1.02 -5.44
CA ASP A 22 9.69 2.21 -5.21
C ASP A 22 8.51 2.19 -6.18
N LEU A 23 7.31 2.51 -5.68
CA LEU A 23 6.11 2.60 -6.50
C LEU A 23 5.93 4.03 -7.02
N ALA A 24 6.13 4.20 -8.33
CA ALA A 24 5.89 5.49 -8.99
C ALA A 24 4.43 5.94 -8.80
N ASN A 25 4.24 7.13 -8.25
CA ASN A 25 2.93 7.73 -7.99
C ASN A 25 1.95 6.78 -7.26
N ALA A 26 2.41 6.10 -6.20
CA ALA A 26 1.65 5.04 -5.54
C ALA A 26 0.20 5.42 -5.17
N TYR A 27 -0.01 6.65 -4.68
CA TYR A 27 -1.35 7.16 -4.36
C TYR A 27 -2.15 7.45 -5.63
N GLY A 28 -1.58 8.14 -6.62
CA GLY A 28 -2.31 8.50 -7.84
C GLY A 28 -2.54 7.36 -8.82
N SER A 29 -1.85 6.22 -8.67
CA SER A 29 -1.99 5.04 -9.53
C SER A 29 -2.85 3.92 -8.94
N ALA A 30 -3.23 4.03 -7.67
CA ALA A 30 -4.05 3.04 -6.97
C ALA A 30 -5.45 2.90 -7.62
N PRO A 31 -5.86 1.72 -8.11
CA PRO A 31 -7.20 1.52 -8.67
C PRO A 31 -8.28 1.59 -7.59
N HIS A 32 -9.45 2.17 -7.89
CA HIS A 32 -10.58 2.21 -6.94
C HIS A 32 -11.06 0.81 -6.52
N GLN A 33 -11.02 -0.15 -7.44
CA GLN A 33 -11.35 -1.55 -7.17
C GLN A 33 -10.42 -2.18 -6.11
N MET A 34 -9.19 -1.68 -6.01
CA MET A 34 -8.22 -2.13 -5.01
C MET A 34 -8.69 -1.79 -3.59
N SER A 35 -9.30 -0.61 -3.39
CA SER A 35 -9.88 -0.21 -2.11
C SER A 35 -11.01 -1.16 -1.67
N GLN A 36 -11.92 -1.49 -2.59
CA GLN A 36 -13.00 -2.43 -2.30
C GLN A 36 -12.50 -3.86 -2.01
N LEU A 37 -11.50 -4.32 -2.77
CA LEU A 37 -10.86 -5.61 -2.52
C LEU A 37 -10.15 -5.64 -1.16
N ALA A 38 -9.48 -4.56 -0.81
CA ALA A 38 -8.78 -4.41 0.47
C ALA A 38 -9.74 -4.48 1.66
N LEU A 39 -10.85 -3.74 1.60
CA LEU A 39 -11.87 -3.76 2.65
C LEU A 39 -12.43 -5.18 2.88
N ARG A 40 -12.73 -5.91 1.80
CA ARG A 40 -13.20 -7.31 1.89
C ARG A 40 -12.14 -8.24 2.45
N THR A 41 -10.90 -8.15 1.96
CA THR A 41 -9.80 -9.03 2.40
C THR A 41 -9.44 -8.80 3.87
N CYS A 42 -9.61 -7.57 4.37
CA CYS A 42 -9.42 -7.22 5.77
C CYS A 42 -10.67 -7.46 6.64
N HIS A 43 -11.73 -8.09 6.11
CA HIS A 43 -12.96 -8.41 6.83
C HIS A 43 -13.65 -7.20 7.48
N VAL A 44 -13.58 -6.04 6.82
CA VAL A 44 -14.27 -4.83 7.29
C VAL A 44 -15.79 -5.06 7.21
N PRO A 45 -16.58 -4.71 8.23
CA PRO A 45 -18.04 -4.84 8.21
C PRO A 45 -18.69 -4.18 6.99
N GLU A 46 -19.72 -4.80 6.43
CA GLU A 46 -20.39 -4.37 5.20
C GLU A 46 -20.93 -2.93 5.29
N ASP A 47 -21.51 -2.55 6.43
CA ASP A 47 -22.02 -1.19 6.66
C ASP A 47 -20.93 -0.12 6.48
N ILE A 48 -19.69 -0.42 6.89
CA ILE A 48 -18.55 0.48 6.72
C ILE A 48 -18.09 0.50 5.26
N GLN A 49 -18.14 -0.64 4.57
CA GLN A 49 -17.82 -0.70 3.14
C GLN A 49 -18.77 0.18 2.33
N VAL A 50 -20.07 0.09 2.60
CA VAL A 50 -21.11 0.91 1.94
C VAL A 50 -20.88 2.40 2.24
N MET A 51 -20.65 2.75 3.52
CA MET A 51 -20.34 4.14 3.90
C MET A 51 -19.13 4.70 3.14
N LEU A 52 -18.07 3.91 2.99
CA LEU A 52 -16.87 4.32 2.26
C LEU A 52 -17.12 4.41 0.75
N ASP A 53 -17.87 3.49 0.16
CA ASP A 53 -18.24 3.52 -1.25
C ASP A 53 -19.05 4.79 -1.56
N ASP A 54 -20.02 5.12 -0.71
CA ASP A 54 -20.81 6.35 -0.79
C ASP A 54 -19.90 7.59 -0.66
N TYR A 55 -19.00 7.59 0.32
CA TYR A 55 -18.04 8.69 0.55
C TYR A 55 -17.16 8.97 -0.67
N PHE A 56 -16.69 7.92 -1.36
CA PHE A 56 -15.82 8.06 -2.53
C PHE A 56 -16.57 8.17 -3.87
N SER A 57 -17.84 7.76 -3.95
CA SER A 57 -18.64 7.71 -5.19
C SER A 57 -18.73 9.05 -5.93
N CYS A 58 -18.81 10.14 -5.17
CA CYS A 58 -18.95 11.51 -5.65
C CYS A 58 -17.71 12.36 -5.34
N PHE A 59 -16.57 11.73 -5.08
CA PHE A 59 -15.35 12.46 -4.71
C PHE A 59 -14.85 13.33 -5.87
N GLN A 60 -14.77 14.63 -5.60
CA GLN A 60 -14.29 15.63 -6.55
C GLN A 60 -13.24 16.51 -5.88
N MET A 61 -12.27 16.95 -6.68
CA MET A 61 -11.15 17.78 -6.26
C MET A 61 -11.10 19.04 -7.09
N ARG A 62 -10.62 20.12 -6.49
CA ARG A 62 -10.33 21.38 -7.19
C ARG A 62 -9.06 21.96 -6.62
N PHE A 63 -8.31 22.66 -7.45
CA PHE A 63 -7.06 23.26 -7.05
C PHE A 63 -7.16 24.78 -7.16
N SER A 64 -6.76 25.47 -6.10
CA SER A 64 -6.71 26.93 -6.07
C SER A 64 -5.27 27.39 -5.91
N THR A 65 -4.86 28.37 -6.72
CA THR A 65 -3.51 28.96 -6.68
C THR A 65 -3.57 30.39 -6.13
N ASN A 66 -2.75 30.68 -5.12
CA ASN A 66 -2.72 32.00 -4.47
C ASN A 66 -2.14 33.10 -5.37
N THR A 67 -1.38 32.76 -6.41
CA THR A 67 -0.65 33.73 -7.25
C THR A 67 -1.51 34.37 -8.33
N ARG A 68 -2.65 33.80 -8.71
CA ARG A 68 -3.50 34.31 -9.80
C ARG A 68 -5.01 34.29 -9.50
N SER A 69 -5.42 33.99 -8.27
CA SER A 69 -6.84 33.75 -7.93
C SER A 69 -7.49 32.73 -8.88
N TYR A 70 -6.70 31.80 -9.41
CA TYR A 70 -7.16 30.80 -10.35
C TYR A 70 -7.54 29.53 -9.58
N THR A 71 -8.78 29.09 -9.79
CA THR A 71 -9.30 27.82 -9.27
C THR A 71 -9.74 26.98 -10.45
N THR A 72 -9.34 25.70 -10.47
CA THR A 72 -9.81 24.76 -11.49
C THR A 72 -11.29 24.47 -11.30
N ASP A 73 -11.95 24.01 -12.37
CA ASP A 73 -13.24 23.35 -12.22
C ASP A 73 -13.12 22.10 -11.34
N TRP A 74 -14.28 21.55 -10.96
CA TRP A 74 -14.33 20.28 -10.24
C TRP A 74 -13.81 19.14 -11.13
N ILE A 75 -12.79 18.47 -10.65
CA ILE A 75 -12.16 17.32 -11.30
C ILE A 75 -12.64 16.08 -10.58
N LYS A 76 -13.25 15.15 -11.32
CA LYS A 76 -13.59 13.84 -10.79
C LYS A 76 -12.32 12.99 -10.68
N MET A 77 -12.17 12.28 -9.57
CA MET A 77 -11.04 11.39 -9.36
C MET A 77 -11.32 10.01 -9.96
N GLU A 78 -10.81 9.73 -11.15
CA GLU A 78 -11.04 8.45 -11.85
C GLU A 78 -10.13 7.32 -11.38
N ILE A 79 -8.92 7.67 -10.96
CA ILE A 79 -7.91 6.74 -10.43
C ILE A 79 -7.18 7.40 -9.28
N GLY A 80 -6.70 6.56 -8.35
CA GLY A 80 -5.89 6.95 -7.23
C GLY A 80 -6.67 7.17 -5.95
N ILE A 81 -5.91 7.31 -4.88
CA ILE A 81 -6.37 7.59 -3.53
C ILE A 81 -6.15 9.08 -3.24
N ALA A 82 -7.19 9.76 -2.75
CA ALA A 82 -7.19 11.21 -2.55
C ALA A 82 -6.10 11.66 -1.55
N MET A 83 -5.15 12.46 -2.01
CA MET A 83 -4.09 13.01 -1.16
C MET A 83 -4.67 14.03 -0.17
N GLY A 84 -4.30 13.93 1.11
CA GLY A 84 -4.80 14.81 2.17
C GLY A 84 -6.13 14.36 2.81
N CYS A 85 -6.78 13.32 2.30
CA CYS A 85 -7.91 12.68 2.98
C CYS A 85 -7.41 11.81 4.13
N THR A 86 -8.11 11.80 5.27
CA THR A 86 -7.72 11.04 6.47
C THR A 86 -7.88 9.52 6.30
N ILE A 87 -8.84 9.08 5.48
CA ILE A 87 -9.13 7.65 5.27
C ILE A 87 -8.14 7.04 4.26
N SER A 88 -7.65 7.86 3.34
CA SER A 88 -6.74 7.48 2.25
C SER A 88 -5.51 6.67 2.68
N PRO A 89 -4.71 7.07 3.69
CA PRO A 89 -3.56 6.28 4.13
C PRO A 89 -3.93 4.88 4.63
N ILE A 90 -5.08 4.74 5.31
CA ILE A 90 -5.53 3.45 5.85
C ILE A 90 -5.94 2.52 4.72
N LEU A 91 -6.71 3.03 3.74
CA LEU A 91 -7.06 2.27 2.53
C LEU A 91 -5.82 1.83 1.76
N PHE A 92 -4.82 2.72 1.63
CA PHE A 92 -3.56 2.38 0.96
C PHE A 92 -2.80 1.26 1.68
N VAL A 93 -2.71 1.31 3.02
CA VAL A 93 -2.08 0.24 3.80
C VAL A 93 -2.82 -1.09 3.64
N MET A 94 -4.15 -1.10 3.70
CA MET A 94 -4.94 -2.32 3.49
C MET A 94 -4.77 -2.86 2.06
N ALA A 95 -4.63 -1.99 1.06
CA ALA A 95 -4.35 -2.40 -0.31
C ALA A 95 -2.96 -3.05 -0.44
N MET A 96 -1.94 -2.47 0.20
CA MET A 96 -0.60 -3.07 0.22
C MET A 96 -0.61 -4.43 0.91
N GLU A 97 -1.39 -4.61 1.98
CA GLU A 97 -1.58 -5.89 2.64
C GLU A 97 -2.11 -6.98 1.68
N VAL A 98 -3.08 -6.64 0.82
CA VAL A 98 -3.57 -7.57 -0.22
C VAL A 98 -2.45 -7.96 -1.18
N ILE A 99 -1.66 -6.98 -1.65
CA ILE A 99 -0.55 -7.23 -2.59
C ILE A 99 0.51 -8.11 -1.94
N LEU A 100 0.90 -7.83 -0.70
CA LEU A 100 1.90 -8.60 0.02
C LEU A 100 1.46 -10.06 0.18
N LYS A 101 0.21 -10.30 0.59
CA LYS A 101 -0.36 -11.65 0.67
C LYS A 101 -0.40 -12.39 -0.66
N ALA A 102 -0.74 -11.69 -1.74
CA ALA A 102 -0.76 -12.28 -3.08
C ALA A 102 0.64 -12.69 -3.55
N VAL A 103 1.65 -11.88 -3.25
CA VAL A 103 3.05 -12.16 -3.56
C VAL A 103 3.56 -13.34 -2.73
N GLU A 104 3.24 -13.41 -1.43
CA GLU A 104 3.60 -14.54 -0.57
C GLU A 104 3.03 -15.86 -1.10
N GLY A 105 1.75 -15.87 -1.51
CA GLY A 105 1.12 -17.07 -2.08
C GLY A 105 1.66 -17.49 -3.45
N SER A 106 2.28 -16.57 -4.20
CA SER A 106 2.81 -16.80 -5.55
C SER A 106 4.32 -17.02 -5.58
N ALA A 107 5.02 -16.80 -4.46
CA ALA A 107 6.45 -16.89 -4.39
C ALA A 107 6.91 -18.35 -4.50
N CYS A 108 7.55 -18.72 -5.61
CA CYS A 108 8.38 -19.91 -5.64
C CYS A 108 9.49 -19.76 -4.58
N PRO A 109 9.85 -20.82 -3.83
CA PRO A 109 10.98 -20.75 -2.91
C PRO A 109 12.23 -20.45 -3.73
N ALA A 110 12.68 -19.20 -3.69
CA ALA A 110 13.87 -18.77 -4.37
C ALA A 110 15.06 -19.49 -3.73
N ASN A 111 15.80 -20.28 -4.52
CA ASN A 111 17.02 -20.93 -4.05
C ASN A 111 18.14 -19.86 -3.96
N LEU A 112 18.08 -19.08 -2.88
CA LEU A 112 18.99 -17.95 -2.60
C LEU A 112 20.32 -18.40 -1.96
N GLY A 113 20.64 -19.70 -2.01
CA GLY A 113 21.78 -20.28 -1.30
C GLY A 113 21.62 -20.23 0.22
N SER A 114 22.73 -20.30 0.96
CA SER A 114 22.79 -20.31 2.43
C SER A 114 22.60 -18.92 3.09
N GLY A 115 21.93 -17.99 2.42
CA GLY A 115 21.70 -16.64 2.92
C GLY A 115 20.77 -16.57 4.13
N CYS A 116 20.90 -15.52 4.95
CA CYS A 116 20.00 -15.25 6.06
C CYS A 116 18.56 -15.01 5.59
N TYR A 117 17.65 -15.89 5.96
CA TYR A 117 16.20 -15.65 5.89
C TYR A 117 15.77 -14.85 7.12
N MET A 118 15.02 -13.76 6.93
CA MET A 118 14.25 -13.18 8.04
C MET A 118 13.02 -14.06 8.28
N SER A 119 12.92 -14.61 9.49
CA SER A 119 11.79 -15.45 9.92
C SER A 119 10.48 -14.63 9.92
N HIS A 120 9.42 -15.18 9.31
CA HIS A 120 8.07 -14.61 9.20
C HIS A 120 7.26 -14.68 10.51
N SER A 121 7.90 -14.58 11.68
CA SER A 121 7.28 -14.89 12.97
C SER A 121 6.34 -13.80 13.54
N TRP A 122 5.89 -12.81 12.75
CA TRP A 122 5.02 -11.73 13.25
C TRP A 122 3.63 -11.65 12.60
N MET A 123 3.25 -12.58 11.73
CA MET A 123 1.86 -12.63 11.28
C MET A 123 0.95 -13.06 12.43
N ILE A 124 0.03 -12.16 12.77
CA ILE A 124 -1.13 -12.41 13.62
C ILE A 124 -1.81 -13.68 13.09
N THR A 125 -1.64 -14.78 13.82
CA THR A 125 -2.48 -15.98 13.64
C THR A 125 -3.93 -15.61 13.99
N PRO A 126 -4.93 -16.26 13.37
CA PRO A 126 -6.35 -15.93 13.56
C PRO A 126 -6.79 -15.89 15.03
#